data_AF-A0AAN7T4H5-F1
#
_entry.id   AF-A0AAN7T4H5-F1
#
_cell.length_a   1.000
_cell.length_b   1.000
_cell.length_c   1.000
_cell.angle_alpha   90.00
_cell.angle_beta   90.00
_cell.angle_gamma   90.00
#
_symmetry.space_group_name_H-M   'P 1'
#
loop_
_entity.id
_entity.type
_entity.pdbx_description
1 polymer ?
#
loop_
_entity_poly.entity_id
_entity_poly.type
_entity_poly.pdbx_seq_one_letter_code
_entity_poly.pdbx_strand_id
1 'polypeptide(L)'
;MVQYYTGDRPGDVPGNLPQPYYWWETGAMFGALIDYWYFTGDEKYNDITMQAMLHQVAPPDNVFQPANQTRTLGNDDQAFWAMAALSAAENRFPNPPSESKVSWLSAVQGVFNLQAARWNTETCGGGLKWQIFAFNAGYNYKNTISNGCFFNIGSRLAVYTGNQTYADWAEKTWNWAGSIGLFDAEYTFYDGSDDNINCTELDHTVWSYNAGTFLVGAANMYNYTGGSPIWKQRIEGIISRLHIFLDNNVMFEYACEDSGNCNVDQRSFKAYFARWMAATIVRAPFTREALKPILEASAQAAAATCTGGNDGNQCGLNWRTRTFDGEMGMAVLEVIQSNLIDYVEGPVTADNGISEGDPHAGTHSPVGPADLHKNPVTTAERVGAWAMTICFAVVVIGGAIWLVV
;
A
#
# COMPACT_ATOMS: atom_id res chain seq x y z
N MET A 1 17.57 -1.39 -7.82
CA MET A 1 16.26 -1.98 -7.45
C MET A 1 16.07 -3.38 -8.02
N VAL A 2 15.92 -3.58 -9.33
CA VAL A 2 15.56 -4.90 -9.91
C VAL A 2 16.56 -6.03 -9.61
N GLN A 3 17.84 -5.74 -9.36
CA GLN A 3 18.83 -6.75 -8.97
C GLN A 3 18.47 -7.54 -7.68
N TYR A 4 17.64 -6.97 -6.81
CA TYR A 4 17.16 -7.63 -5.59
C TYR A 4 15.99 -8.58 -5.82
N TYR A 5 15.35 -8.49 -6.99
CA TYR A 5 14.24 -9.36 -7.35
C TYR A 5 14.75 -10.67 -7.96
N THR A 6 14.25 -11.78 -7.42
CA THR A 6 14.61 -13.14 -7.85
C THR A 6 13.40 -13.95 -8.30
N GLY A 7 12.18 -13.44 -8.11
CA GLY A 7 10.93 -14.15 -8.39
C GLY A 7 10.69 -14.49 -9.85
N ASP A 8 11.40 -13.88 -10.79
CA ASP A 8 11.39 -14.22 -12.23
C ASP A 8 12.26 -15.43 -12.57
N ARG A 9 13.10 -15.89 -11.65
CA ARG A 9 14.03 -17.01 -11.87
C ARG A 9 13.31 -18.36 -11.78
N PRO A 10 13.71 -19.36 -12.57
CA PRO A 10 13.17 -20.71 -12.46
C PRO A 10 13.29 -21.27 -11.03
N GLY A 11 12.15 -21.72 -10.48
CA GLY A 11 12.07 -22.30 -9.14
C GLY A 11 11.76 -21.30 -8.01
N ASP A 12 11.67 -20.01 -8.32
CA ASP A 12 11.24 -18.97 -7.38
C ASP A 12 9.75 -18.60 -7.59
N VAL A 13 9.23 -17.67 -6.80
CA VAL A 13 7.82 -17.24 -6.81
C VAL A 13 7.68 -15.83 -7.39
N PRO A 14 7.08 -15.66 -8.58
CA PRO A 14 6.86 -14.33 -9.15
C PRO A 14 6.05 -13.44 -8.20
N GLY A 15 6.48 -12.20 -8.02
CA GLY A 15 5.82 -11.29 -7.09
C GLY A 15 6.19 -11.44 -5.61
N ASN A 16 7.27 -12.16 -5.29
CA ASN A 16 7.91 -12.13 -3.98
C ASN A 16 9.36 -11.63 -4.08
N LEU A 17 9.70 -10.65 -3.26
CA LEU A 17 11.09 -10.35 -2.92
C LEU A 17 11.62 -11.37 -1.90
N PRO A 18 12.95 -11.63 -1.88
CA PRO A 18 13.56 -12.47 -0.87
C PRO A 18 13.43 -11.85 0.53
N GLN A 19 13.63 -12.66 1.58
CA GLN A 19 13.73 -12.13 2.94
C GLN A 19 14.79 -11.00 3.02
N PRO A 20 14.55 -9.96 3.84
CA PRO A 20 13.49 -9.85 4.85
C PRO A 20 12.22 -9.12 4.38
N TYR A 21 12.08 -8.85 3.07
CA TYR A 21 11.00 -8.02 2.54
C TYR A 21 9.64 -8.72 2.62
N TYR A 22 8.60 -7.96 2.95
CA TYR A 22 7.25 -8.46 3.03
C TYR A 22 6.56 -8.45 1.65
N TRP A 23 5.48 -9.21 1.51
CA TRP A 23 4.77 -9.38 0.25
C TRP A 23 4.24 -8.06 -0.33
N TRP A 24 3.71 -7.17 0.51
CA TRP A 24 3.19 -5.87 0.07
C TRP A 24 4.26 -4.96 -0.53
N GLU A 25 5.48 -5.02 0.00
CA GLU A 25 6.61 -4.20 -0.44
C GLU A 25 7.04 -4.61 -1.85
N THR A 26 6.81 -5.87 -2.22
CA THR A 26 6.99 -6.35 -3.59
C THR A 26 5.94 -5.76 -4.53
N GLY A 27 4.67 -5.67 -4.11
CA GLY A 27 3.63 -4.96 -4.87
C GLY A 27 3.97 -3.49 -5.07
N ALA A 28 4.52 -2.86 -4.04
CA ALA A 28 4.99 -1.48 -4.11
C ALA A 28 6.19 -1.31 -5.06
N MET A 29 7.14 -2.26 -5.09
CA MET A 29 8.23 -2.29 -6.08
C MET A 29 7.68 -2.33 -7.51
N PHE A 30 6.68 -3.15 -7.78
CA PHE A 30 6.09 -3.24 -9.11
C PHE A 30 5.28 -1.99 -9.47
N GLY A 31 4.65 -1.33 -8.50
CA GLY A 31 4.14 0.03 -8.69
C GLY A 31 5.22 1.01 -9.15
N ALA A 32 6.41 0.97 -8.53
CA ALA A 32 7.54 1.81 -8.92
C ALA A 32 8.02 1.52 -10.35
N LEU A 33 7.99 0.24 -10.79
CA LEU A 33 8.39 -0.15 -12.15
C LEU A 33 7.37 0.23 -13.22
N ILE A 34 6.09 0.21 -12.89
CA ILE A 34 5.02 0.73 -13.77
C ILE A 34 5.23 2.24 -13.98
N ASP A 35 5.51 2.98 -12.91
CA ASP A 35 5.79 4.42 -13.00
C ASP A 35 7.11 4.69 -13.73
N TYR A 36 8.15 3.87 -13.51
CA TYR A 36 9.41 3.97 -14.24
C TYR A 36 9.20 3.86 -15.76
N TRP A 37 8.46 2.85 -16.21
CA TRP A 37 8.12 2.68 -17.62
C TRP A 37 7.36 3.90 -18.14
N TYR A 38 6.36 4.37 -17.38
CA TYR A 38 5.56 5.52 -17.75
C TYR A 38 6.38 6.81 -17.91
N PHE A 39 7.31 7.07 -16.99
CA PHE A 39 8.13 8.28 -17.00
C PHE A 39 9.26 8.25 -18.02
N THR A 40 9.78 7.07 -18.36
CA THR A 40 11.02 6.95 -19.17
C THR A 40 10.79 6.36 -20.56
N GLY A 41 9.67 5.66 -20.77
CA GLY A 41 9.43 4.84 -21.96
C GLY A 41 10.30 3.58 -22.03
N ASP A 42 11.10 3.26 -21.01
CA ASP A 42 11.92 2.04 -20.99
C ASP A 42 11.08 0.81 -20.62
N GLU A 43 10.92 -0.09 -21.57
CA GLU A 43 10.09 -1.30 -21.47
C GLU A 43 10.84 -2.49 -20.84
N LYS A 44 12.11 -2.35 -20.50
CA LYS A 44 13.00 -3.45 -20.07
C LYS A 44 12.44 -4.33 -18.94
N TYR A 45 11.63 -3.76 -18.06
CA TYR A 45 11.09 -4.45 -16.88
C TYR A 45 9.59 -4.74 -16.97
N ASN A 46 8.95 -4.50 -18.12
CA ASN A 46 7.51 -4.69 -18.29
C ASN A 46 7.11 -6.16 -18.14
N ASP A 47 7.86 -7.08 -18.74
CA ASP A 47 7.53 -8.52 -18.73
C ASP A 47 7.57 -9.10 -17.31
N ILE A 48 8.62 -8.81 -16.53
CA ILE A 48 8.73 -9.29 -15.15
C ILE A 48 7.66 -8.65 -14.25
N THR A 49 7.29 -7.40 -14.53
CA THR A 49 6.26 -6.67 -13.80
C THR A 49 4.88 -7.27 -14.06
N MET A 50 4.54 -7.49 -15.33
CA MET A 50 3.30 -8.14 -15.72
C MET A 50 3.21 -9.56 -15.15
N GLN A 51 4.28 -10.34 -15.26
CA GLN A 51 4.32 -11.71 -14.72
C GLN A 51 4.05 -11.74 -13.22
N ALA A 52 4.72 -10.88 -12.45
CA ALA A 52 4.57 -10.82 -11.01
C ALA A 52 3.17 -10.37 -10.58
N MET A 53 2.66 -9.28 -11.19
CA MET A 53 1.32 -8.76 -10.91
C MET A 53 0.24 -9.81 -11.21
N LEU A 54 0.34 -10.52 -12.34
CA LEU A 54 -0.59 -11.59 -12.71
C LEU A 54 -0.47 -12.85 -11.84
N HIS A 55 0.72 -13.16 -11.33
CA HIS A 55 0.88 -14.25 -10.39
C HIS A 55 0.19 -13.95 -9.05
N GLN A 56 0.29 -12.70 -8.59
CA GLN A 56 -0.20 -12.30 -7.27
C GLN A 56 -1.66 -11.83 -7.27
N VAL A 57 -2.27 -11.57 -8.43
CA VAL A 57 -3.70 -11.23 -8.55
C VAL A 57 -4.62 -12.32 -8.01
N ALA A 58 -4.11 -13.56 -7.90
CA ALA A 58 -4.76 -14.71 -7.28
C ALA A 58 -6.09 -15.14 -7.94
N PRO A 59 -6.04 -15.74 -9.15
CA PRO A 59 -7.21 -16.37 -9.76
C PRO A 59 -7.78 -17.49 -8.86
N PRO A 60 -9.11 -17.75 -8.91
CA PRO A 60 -10.08 -17.19 -9.84
C PRO A 60 -10.67 -15.84 -9.39
N ASP A 61 -10.40 -15.39 -8.16
CA ASP A 61 -11.05 -14.20 -7.59
C ASP A 61 -10.47 -12.90 -8.14
N ASN A 62 -9.18 -12.89 -8.52
CA ASN A 62 -8.50 -11.77 -9.17
C ASN A 62 -8.48 -10.47 -8.32
N VAL A 63 -8.20 -10.60 -7.02
CA VAL A 63 -8.28 -9.50 -6.03
C VAL A 63 -7.02 -9.32 -5.18
N PHE A 64 -5.86 -9.81 -5.62
CA PHE A 64 -4.61 -9.72 -4.85
C PHE A 64 -4.74 -10.28 -3.42
N GLN A 65 -5.42 -11.41 -3.28
CA GLN A 65 -5.59 -12.13 -2.01
C GLN A 65 -5.13 -13.60 -2.16
N PRO A 66 -3.84 -13.83 -2.49
CA PRO A 66 -3.32 -15.18 -2.63
C PRO A 66 -3.34 -15.93 -1.30
N ALA A 67 -3.83 -17.17 -1.30
CA ALA A 67 -3.96 -17.99 -0.09
C ALA A 67 -2.62 -18.20 0.65
N ASN A 68 -1.50 -18.20 -0.08
CA ASN A 68 -0.16 -18.34 0.51
C ASN A 68 0.25 -17.15 1.38
N GLN A 69 -0.40 -15.99 1.23
CA GLN A 69 -0.08 -14.77 1.99
C GLN A 69 -1.04 -14.53 3.18
N THR A 70 -2.01 -15.43 3.42
CA THR A 70 -3.07 -15.25 4.45
C THR A 70 -2.54 -14.87 5.84
N ARG A 71 -1.36 -15.35 6.24
CA ARG A 71 -0.76 -15.09 7.57
C ARG A 71 -0.22 -13.66 7.74
N THR A 72 -0.02 -12.94 6.65
CA THR A 72 0.55 -11.58 6.65
C THR A 72 -0.35 -10.59 5.93
N LEU A 73 -1.53 -11.00 5.45
CA LEU A 73 -2.36 -10.18 4.58
C LEU A 73 -3.27 -9.21 5.36
N GLY A 74 -2.85 -7.95 5.41
CA GLY A 74 -3.67 -6.81 5.77
C GLY A 74 -4.41 -6.18 4.59
N ASN A 75 -5.30 -5.23 4.91
CA ASN A 75 -5.99 -4.43 3.91
C ASN A 75 -5.03 -3.46 3.22
N ASP A 76 -4.05 -2.93 3.95
CA ASP A 76 -2.91 -2.19 3.41
C ASP A 76 -2.07 -3.05 2.48
N ASP A 77 -1.71 -4.28 2.87
CA ASP A 77 -0.95 -5.19 1.99
C ASP A 77 -1.63 -5.39 0.64
N GLN A 78 -2.92 -5.76 0.68
CA GLN A 78 -3.75 -5.94 -0.52
C GLN A 78 -3.83 -4.64 -1.35
N ALA A 79 -3.93 -3.49 -0.67
CA ALA A 79 -4.10 -2.21 -1.33
C ALA A 79 -2.83 -1.72 -2.04
N PHE A 80 -1.62 -2.06 -1.58
CA PHE A 80 -0.39 -1.69 -2.32
C PHE A 80 -0.34 -2.35 -3.70
N TRP A 81 -0.76 -3.62 -3.80
CA TRP A 81 -0.91 -4.30 -5.10
C TRP A 81 -2.01 -3.67 -5.96
N ALA A 82 -3.16 -3.36 -5.36
CA ALA A 82 -4.24 -2.69 -6.07
C ALA A 82 -3.84 -1.29 -6.55
N MET A 83 -3.10 -0.51 -5.76
CA MET A 83 -2.60 0.80 -6.18
C MET A 83 -1.61 0.70 -7.33
N ALA A 84 -0.77 -0.35 -7.38
CA ALA A 84 0.10 -0.64 -8.51
C ALA A 84 -0.71 -0.99 -9.77
N ALA A 85 -1.72 -1.86 -9.66
CA ALA A 85 -2.63 -2.17 -10.76
C ALA A 85 -3.42 -0.93 -11.23
N LEU A 86 -3.82 -0.05 -10.31
CA LEU A 86 -4.49 1.19 -10.68
C LEU A 86 -3.55 2.13 -11.43
N SER A 87 -2.28 2.21 -11.05
CA SER A 87 -1.26 2.93 -11.83
C SER A 87 -1.06 2.29 -13.21
N ALA A 88 -1.14 0.96 -13.32
CA ALA A 88 -1.07 0.27 -14.62
C ALA A 88 -2.22 0.71 -15.55
N ALA A 89 -3.45 0.78 -15.02
CA ALA A 89 -4.61 1.28 -15.78
C ALA A 89 -4.45 2.76 -16.16
N GLU A 90 -4.09 3.60 -15.19
CA GLU A 90 -3.92 5.05 -15.34
C GLU A 90 -2.76 5.46 -16.28
N ASN A 91 -1.72 4.64 -16.38
CA ASN A 91 -0.56 4.93 -17.22
C ASN A 91 -0.60 4.22 -18.58
N ARG A 92 -1.68 3.49 -18.90
CA ARG A 92 -1.78 2.61 -20.09
C ARG A 92 -0.69 1.54 -20.16
N PHE A 93 -0.25 1.01 -19.02
CA PHE A 93 0.65 -0.13 -18.99
C PHE A 93 0.07 -1.28 -19.82
N PRO A 94 0.89 -2.07 -20.54
CA PRO A 94 0.40 -3.16 -21.38
C PRO A 94 -0.63 -4.03 -20.65
N ASN A 95 -1.75 -4.29 -21.31
CA ASN A 95 -2.82 -5.11 -20.74
C ASN A 95 -2.34 -6.56 -20.57
N PRO A 96 -2.87 -7.28 -19.56
CA PRO A 96 -2.68 -8.71 -19.44
C PRO A 96 -3.10 -9.47 -20.70
N PRO A 97 -2.48 -10.62 -20.99
CA PRO A 97 -2.96 -11.51 -22.04
C PRO A 97 -4.42 -11.91 -21.81
N SER A 98 -5.20 -12.04 -22.88
CA SER A 98 -6.64 -12.32 -22.80
C SER A 98 -6.98 -13.61 -22.04
N GLU A 99 -6.06 -14.58 -22.02
CA GLU A 99 -6.24 -15.87 -21.34
C GLU A 99 -6.26 -15.72 -19.81
N SER A 100 -5.71 -14.63 -19.28
CA SER A 100 -5.70 -14.34 -17.84
C SER A 100 -7.10 -14.01 -17.28
N LYS A 101 -8.05 -13.60 -18.15
CA LYS A 101 -9.41 -13.19 -17.79
C LYS A 101 -9.48 -12.12 -16.69
N VAL A 102 -8.42 -11.32 -16.57
CA VAL A 102 -8.32 -10.20 -15.65
C VAL A 102 -7.70 -9.02 -16.37
N SER A 103 -8.11 -7.83 -15.98
CA SER A 103 -7.55 -6.56 -16.42
C SER A 103 -7.11 -5.79 -15.19
N TRP A 104 -6.22 -4.81 -15.36
CA TRP A 104 -5.77 -3.98 -14.25
C TRP A 104 -6.93 -3.29 -13.54
N LEU A 105 -7.85 -2.67 -14.28
CA LEU A 105 -8.99 -1.98 -13.69
C LEU A 105 -9.97 -2.94 -12.99
N SER A 106 -10.27 -4.13 -13.56
CA SER A 106 -11.17 -5.08 -12.90
C SER A 106 -10.59 -5.64 -11.59
N ALA A 107 -9.28 -5.90 -11.54
CA ALA A 107 -8.62 -6.33 -10.30
C ALA A 107 -8.73 -5.27 -9.18
N VAL A 108 -8.54 -4.00 -9.53
CA VAL A 108 -8.66 -2.88 -8.58
C VAL A 108 -10.09 -2.72 -8.08
N GLN A 109 -11.08 -2.79 -8.98
CA GLN A 109 -12.50 -2.74 -8.61
C GLN A 109 -12.86 -3.91 -7.69
N GLY A 110 -12.31 -5.10 -7.93
CA GLY A 110 -12.47 -6.26 -7.06
C GLY A 110 -11.92 -6.06 -5.65
N VAL A 111 -10.70 -5.52 -5.54
CA VAL A 111 -10.11 -5.17 -4.24
C VAL A 111 -10.96 -4.12 -3.53
N PHE A 112 -11.36 -3.05 -4.23
CA PHE A 112 -12.17 -1.99 -3.66
C PHE A 112 -13.49 -2.52 -3.12
N ASN A 113 -14.19 -3.35 -3.90
CA ASN A 113 -15.46 -3.95 -3.49
C ASN A 113 -15.31 -4.84 -2.24
N LEU A 114 -14.23 -5.62 -2.16
CA LEU A 114 -13.92 -6.42 -0.98
C LEU A 114 -13.63 -5.57 0.25
N GLN A 115 -12.83 -4.51 0.10
CA GLN A 115 -12.53 -3.61 1.21
C GLN A 115 -13.78 -2.85 1.66
N ALA A 116 -14.59 -2.34 0.74
CA ALA A 116 -15.87 -1.70 1.05
C ALA A 116 -16.80 -2.63 1.85
N ALA A 117 -16.85 -3.93 1.50
CA ALA A 117 -17.62 -4.93 2.24
C ALA A 117 -17.06 -5.23 3.65
N ARG A 118 -15.78 -4.97 3.90
CA ARG A 118 -15.12 -5.14 5.22
C ARG A 118 -15.24 -3.92 6.13
N TRP A 119 -15.80 -2.81 5.64
CA TRP A 119 -15.99 -1.61 6.44
C TRP A 119 -16.81 -1.93 7.70
N ASN A 120 -16.17 -1.89 8.87
CA ASN A 120 -16.76 -2.36 10.12
C ASN A 120 -17.34 -1.19 10.91
N THR A 121 -18.68 -1.14 11.02
CA THR A 121 -19.40 -0.10 11.80
C THR A 121 -19.73 -0.53 13.24
N GLU A 122 -19.37 -1.74 13.65
CA GLU A 122 -19.66 -2.27 14.99
C GLU A 122 -18.81 -1.59 16.05
N THR A 123 -17.56 -1.27 15.72
CA THR A 123 -16.61 -0.54 16.56
C THR A 123 -16.15 0.75 15.89
N CYS A 124 -15.81 1.76 16.67
CA CYS A 124 -15.24 3.03 16.19
C CYS A 124 -16.08 3.78 15.13
N GLY A 125 -17.39 3.48 15.04
CA GLY A 125 -18.30 4.10 14.07
C GLY A 125 -17.98 3.81 12.59
N GLY A 126 -17.07 2.88 12.28
CA GLY A 126 -16.59 2.63 10.92
C GLY A 126 -15.14 2.18 10.86
N GLY A 127 -14.57 2.21 9.65
CA GLY A 127 -13.17 1.95 9.39
C GLY A 127 -12.87 0.51 9.00
N LEU A 128 -11.81 0.35 8.23
CA LEU A 128 -11.14 -0.92 8.01
C LEU A 128 -10.23 -1.22 9.20
N LYS A 129 -10.25 -2.50 9.61
CA LYS A 129 -9.19 -3.10 10.42
C LYS A 129 -7.91 -3.20 9.61
N TRP A 130 -6.77 -3.26 10.27
CA TRP A 130 -5.48 -3.51 9.63
C TRP A 130 -5.49 -4.87 8.95
N GLN A 131 -5.69 -5.93 9.73
CA GLN A 131 -5.68 -7.30 9.21
C GLN A 131 -7.03 -7.72 8.62
N ILE A 132 -6.99 -8.57 7.59
CA ILE A 132 -8.20 -9.15 6.97
C ILE A 132 -8.73 -10.32 7.81
N PHE A 133 -7.84 -11.15 8.33
CA PHE A 133 -8.18 -12.40 9.01
C PHE A 133 -8.07 -12.26 10.52
N ALA A 134 -9.09 -12.74 11.24
CA ALA A 134 -9.21 -12.57 12.69
C ALA A 134 -8.09 -13.22 13.51
N PHE A 135 -7.36 -14.18 12.94
CA PHE A 135 -6.23 -14.83 13.61
C PHE A 135 -4.89 -14.09 13.44
N ASN A 136 -4.83 -13.04 12.61
CA ASN A 136 -3.60 -12.27 12.43
C ASN A 136 -3.44 -11.26 13.59
N ALA A 137 -2.20 -11.10 14.06
CA ALA A 137 -1.87 -10.08 15.03
C ALA A 137 -2.16 -8.69 14.45
N GLY A 138 -2.84 -7.84 15.23
CA GLY A 138 -3.29 -6.53 14.75
C GLY A 138 -4.68 -6.50 14.11
N TYR A 139 -5.45 -7.60 14.12
CA TYR A 139 -6.84 -7.59 13.64
C TYR A 139 -7.75 -6.58 14.34
N ASN A 140 -7.52 -6.32 15.62
CA ASN A 140 -8.29 -5.32 16.36
C ASN A 140 -7.79 -3.89 16.16
N TYR A 141 -6.68 -3.72 15.45
CA TYR A 141 -6.11 -2.41 15.18
C TYR A 141 -6.76 -1.81 13.94
N LYS A 142 -7.33 -0.62 14.05
CA LYS A 142 -7.81 0.19 12.90
C LYS A 142 -6.78 1.27 12.65
N ASN A 143 -5.97 1.09 11.60
CA ASN A 143 -4.84 1.96 11.31
C ASN A 143 -5.12 2.93 10.15
N THR A 144 -4.34 4.00 10.13
CA THR A 144 -4.42 5.06 9.13
C THR A 144 -4.03 4.55 7.76
N ILE A 145 -3.03 3.67 7.64
CA ILE A 145 -2.57 3.20 6.33
C ILE A 145 -3.62 2.36 5.60
N SER A 146 -4.34 1.44 6.27
CA SER A 146 -5.37 0.63 5.59
C SER A 146 -6.50 1.51 5.07
N ASN A 147 -6.92 2.49 5.86
CA ASN A 147 -7.99 3.41 5.51
C ASN A 147 -7.53 4.47 4.49
N GLY A 148 -6.31 4.97 4.61
CA GLY A 148 -5.69 5.90 3.67
C GLY A 148 -5.47 5.27 2.29
N CYS A 149 -5.05 4.00 2.23
CA CYS A 149 -4.98 3.22 1.01
C CYS A 149 -6.36 3.03 0.36
N PHE A 150 -7.39 2.69 1.14
CA PHE A 150 -8.76 2.58 0.64
C PHE A 150 -9.31 3.92 0.11
N PHE A 151 -9.02 5.02 0.81
CA PHE A 151 -9.32 6.39 0.36
C PHE A 151 -8.60 6.75 -0.95
N ASN A 152 -7.32 6.41 -1.06
CA ASN A 152 -6.50 6.62 -2.25
C ASN A 152 -7.08 5.85 -3.46
N ILE A 153 -7.38 4.55 -3.30
CA ILE A 153 -7.99 3.74 -4.36
C ILE A 153 -9.37 4.29 -4.75
N GLY A 154 -10.24 4.59 -3.78
CA GLY A 154 -11.58 5.11 -4.05
C GLY A 154 -11.57 6.44 -4.78
N SER A 155 -10.76 7.39 -4.33
CA SER A 155 -10.65 8.70 -4.99
C SER A 155 -10.08 8.62 -6.41
N ARG A 156 -9.07 7.75 -6.65
CA ARG A 156 -8.52 7.49 -7.98
C ARG A 156 -9.52 6.78 -8.90
N LEU A 157 -10.25 5.78 -8.39
CA LEU A 157 -11.34 5.13 -9.15
C LEU A 157 -12.45 6.12 -9.50
N ALA A 158 -12.79 7.07 -8.63
CA ALA A 158 -13.76 8.12 -8.93
C ALA A 158 -13.30 8.98 -10.11
N VAL A 159 -12.04 9.43 -10.11
CA VAL A 159 -11.45 10.18 -11.23
C VAL A 159 -11.40 9.34 -12.51
N TYR A 160 -10.93 8.11 -12.43
CA TYR A 160 -10.76 7.26 -13.61
C TYR A 160 -12.12 6.91 -14.25
N THR A 161 -13.12 6.54 -13.44
CA THR A 161 -14.39 5.98 -13.94
C THR A 161 -15.52 6.99 -14.04
N GLY A 162 -15.39 8.17 -13.41
CA GLY A 162 -16.48 9.11 -13.26
C GLY A 162 -17.56 8.69 -12.24
N ASN A 163 -17.46 7.52 -11.62
CA ASN A 163 -18.52 6.94 -10.79
C ASN A 163 -18.54 7.54 -9.38
N GLN A 164 -19.67 8.18 -9.04
CA GLN A 164 -19.93 8.84 -7.76
C GLN A 164 -19.79 7.91 -6.55
N THR A 165 -20.07 6.62 -6.68
CA THR A 165 -20.01 5.67 -5.56
C THR A 165 -18.61 5.60 -4.95
N TYR A 166 -17.57 5.65 -5.80
CA TYR A 166 -16.19 5.66 -5.32
C TYR A 166 -15.85 6.96 -4.58
N ALA A 167 -16.36 8.10 -5.07
CA ALA A 167 -16.22 9.40 -4.43
C ALA A 167 -16.93 9.45 -3.05
N ASP A 168 -18.12 8.85 -2.94
CA ASP A 168 -18.88 8.78 -1.69
C ASP A 168 -18.13 7.97 -0.63
N TRP A 169 -17.53 6.84 -1.02
CA TRP A 169 -16.67 6.04 -0.13
C TRP A 169 -15.39 6.77 0.26
N ALA A 170 -14.78 7.53 -0.67
CA ALA A 170 -13.61 8.34 -0.37
C ALA A 170 -13.95 9.43 0.67
N GLU A 171 -15.06 10.14 0.50
CA GLU A 171 -15.53 11.13 1.47
C GLU A 171 -15.92 10.49 2.82
N LYS A 172 -16.59 9.33 2.80
CA LYS A 172 -16.89 8.56 4.01
C LYS A 172 -15.63 8.19 4.80
N THR A 173 -14.57 7.78 4.09
CA THR A 173 -13.30 7.39 4.70
C THR A 173 -12.60 8.59 5.32
N TRP A 174 -12.54 9.72 4.60
CA TRP A 174 -12.02 10.98 5.13
C TRP A 174 -12.74 11.41 6.41
N ASN A 175 -14.08 11.44 6.36
CA ASN A 175 -14.90 11.89 7.47
C ASN A 175 -14.78 10.98 8.69
N TRP A 176 -14.68 9.67 8.48
CA TRP A 176 -14.45 8.71 9.56
C TRP A 176 -13.07 8.88 10.20
N ALA A 177 -12.01 9.01 9.41
CA ALA A 177 -10.66 9.19 9.95
C ALA A 177 -10.59 10.44 10.85
N GLY A 178 -11.23 11.54 10.44
CA GLY A 178 -11.33 12.75 11.26
C GLY A 178 -12.24 12.60 12.49
N SER A 179 -13.33 11.82 12.41
CA SER A 179 -14.27 11.70 13.53
C SER A 179 -13.72 10.92 14.72
N ILE A 180 -12.81 9.98 14.47
CA ILE A 180 -12.10 9.24 15.54
C ILE A 180 -10.76 9.88 15.91
N GLY A 181 -10.35 10.95 15.22
CA GLY A 181 -9.12 11.69 15.52
C GLY A 181 -7.83 11.09 14.93
N LEU A 182 -7.89 10.21 13.91
CA LEU A 182 -6.68 9.72 13.23
C LEU A 182 -5.84 10.83 12.62
N PHE A 183 -6.43 12.01 12.41
CA PHE A 183 -5.68 13.23 12.23
C PHE A 183 -6.25 14.36 13.09
N ASP A 184 -5.36 15.24 13.55
CA ASP A 184 -5.72 16.42 14.33
C ASP A 184 -6.10 17.63 13.44
N ALA A 185 -6.44 18.75 14.08
CA ALA A 185 -6.81 19.99 13.39
C ALA A 185 -5.66 20.57 12.55
N GLU A 186 -4.42 20.24 12.90
CA GLU A 186 -3.19 20.61 12.22
C GLU A 186 -2.82 19.64 11.08
N TYR A 187 -3.66 18.63 10.79
CA TYR A 187 -3.43 17.61 9.77
C TYR A 187 -2.20 16.72 10.06
N THR A 188 -1.87 16.49 11.33
CA THR A 188 -0.95 15.43 11.74
C THR A 188 -1.68 14.10 11.67
N PHE A 189 -1.22 13.15 10.85
CA PHE A 189 -1.81 11.82 10.74
C PHE A 189 -1.11 10.83 11.68
N TYR A 190 -1.85 10.30 12.64
CA TYR A 190 -1.42 9.31 13.62
C TYR A 190 -1.52 7.89 13.06
N ASP A 191 -0.96 6.89 13.74
CA ASP A 191 -0.82 5.55 13.18
C ASP A 191 -2.13 4.75 13.20
N GLY A 192 -2.90 4.84 14.28
CA GLY A 192 -4.11 4.06 14.43
C GLY A 192 -4.65 3.99 15.85
N SER A 193 -5.57 3.05 16.06
CA SER A 193 -6.17 2.80 17.37
C SER A 193 -6.71 1.37 17.49
N ASP A 194 -6.84 0.87 18.73
CA ASP A 194 -7.45 -0.43 19.02
C ASP A 194 -8.98 -0.32 19.09
N ASP A 195 -9.68 -1.20 18.39
CA ASP A 195 -11.13 -1.15 18.29
C ASP A 195 -11.86 -1.77 19.50
N ASN A 196 -11.16 -2.54 20.35
CA ASN A 196 -11.69 -3.04 21.62
C ASN A 196 -11.94 -1.90 22.62
N ILE A 197 -11.18 -0.81 22.51
CA ILE A 197 -11.38 0.41 23.29
C ILE A 197 -12.21 1.46 22.51
N ASN A 198 -12.93 1.02 21.47
CA ASN A 198 -13.74 1.88 20.59
C ASN A 198 -12.97 3.08 20.03
N CYS A 199 -11.69 2.85 19.71
CA CYS A 199 -10.75 3.83 19.19
C CYS A 199 -10.57 5.10 20.04
N THR A 200 -10.67 4.98 21.37
CA THR A 200 -10.62 6.13 22.29
C THR A 200 -9.21 6.62 22.63
N GLU A 201 -8.18 5.79 22.40
CA GLU A 201 -6.76 6.15 22.56
C GLU A 201 -6.01 5.90 21.25
N LEU A 202 -5.18 6.85 20.84
CA LEU A 202 -4.48 6.78 19.55
C LEU A 202 -3.01 6.43 19.74
N ASP A 203 -2.47 5.63 18.83
CA ASP A 203 -1.02 5.57 18.62
C ASP A 203 -0.60 6.83 17.85
N HIS A 204 0.04 7.76 18.56
CA HIS A 204 0.48 9.04 17.99
C HIS A 204 1.78 8.95 17.16
N THR A 205 2.25 7.76 16.83
CA THR A 205 3.37 7.61 15.88
C THR A 205 2.99 8.22 14.53
N VAL A 206 3.91 8.98 13.94
CA VAL A 206 3.68 9.69 12.67
C VAL A 206 4.59 9.13 11.59
N TRP A 207 3.98 8.74 10.47
CA TRP A 207 4.68 8.15 9.33
C TRP A 207 4.39 8.95 8.06
N SER A 208 5.41 9.16 7.23
CA SER A 208 5.27 10.02 6.04
C SER A 208 4.21 9.50 5.06
N TYR A 209 4.14 8.18 4.89
CA TYR A 209 3.21 7.52 3.97
C TYR A 209 1.74 7.68 4.37
N ASN A 210 1.42 7.86 5.66
CA ASN A 210 0.06 8.10 6.13
C ASN A 210 -0.41 9.47 5.62
N ALA A 211 0.40 10.52 5.81
CA ALA A 211 0.11 11.83 5.22
C ALA A 211 0.06 11.77 3.68
N GLY A 212 0.95 10.99 3.06
CA GLY A 212 1.01 10.83 1.60
C GLY A 212 -0.26 10.22 0.99
N THR A 213 -0.84 9.17 1.60
CA THR A 213 -2.09 8.56 1.10
C THR A 213 -3.26 9.53 1.12
N PHE A 214 -3.40 10.31 2.20
CA PHE A 214 -4.45 11.31 2.32
C PHE A 214 -4.22 12.53 1.42
N LEU A 215 -2.95 12.92 1.19
CA LEU A 215 -2.60 14.01 0.29
C LEU A 215 -3.06 13.71 -1.15
N VAL A 216 -2.66 12.56 -1.69
CA VAL A 216 -3.02 12.17 -3.06
C VAL A 216 -4.51 11.87 -3.19
N GLY A 217 -5.14 11.28 -2.16
CA GLY A 217 -6.57 11.05 -2.19
C GLY A 217 -7.38 12.35 -2.20
N ALA A 218 -6.99 13.33 -1.38
CA ALA A 218 -7.61 14.65 -1.37
C ALA A 218 -7.42 15.39 -2.70
N ALA A 219 -6.24 15.24 -3.34
CA ALA A 219 -5.96 15.79 -4.66
C ALA A 219 -6.87 15.20 -5.75
N ASN A 220 -7.08 13.89 -5.74
CA ASN A 220 -8.02 13.23 -6.67
C ASN A 220 -9.47 13.68 -6.41
N MET A 221 -9.88 13.82 -5.15
CA MET A 221 -11.22 14.35 -4.83
C MET A 221 -11.39 15.82 -5.23
N TYR A 222 -10.36 16.66 -5.05
CA TYR A 222 -10.34 18.03 -5.57
C TYR A 222 -10.54 18.06 -7.09
N ASN A 223 -9.82 17.19 -7.81
CA ASN A 223 -9.93 17.07 -9.26
C ASN A 223 -11.33 16.60 -9.69
N TYR A 224 -11.82 15.50 -9.10
CA TYR A 224 -13.13 14.92 -9.40
C TYR A 224 -14.29 15.90 -9.19
N THR A 225 -14.21 16.70 -8.12
CA THR A 225 -15.26 17.67 -7.76
C THR A 225 -15.15 19.01 -8.48
N GLY A 226 -14.30 19.13 -9.51
CA GLY A 226 -14.14 20.37 -10.27
C GLY A 226 -13.48 21.50 -9.48
N GLY A 227 -12.62 21.18 -8.51
CA GLY A 227 -11.87 22.15 -7.73
C GLY A 227 -12.57 22.61 -6.44
N SER A 228 -13.28 21.71 -5.76
CA SER A 228 -14.00 22.03 -4.52
C SER A 228 -13.12 22.78 -3.50
N PRO A 229 -13.60 23.92 -2.95
CA PRO A 229 -12.87 24.66 -1.91
C PRO A 229 -12.56 23.84 -0.66
N ILE A 230 -13.43 22.89 -0.29
CA ILE A 230 -13.22 22.03 0.88
C ILE A 230 -12.02 21.10 0.64
N TRP A 231 -11.96 20.45 -0.52
CA TRP A 231 -10.82 19.58 -0.84
C TRP A 231 -9.53 20.38 -1.01
N LYS A 232 -9.61 21.60 -1.56
CA LYS A 232 -8.48 22.53 -1.60
C LYS A 232 -7.94 22.83 -0.20
N GLN A 233 -8.80 23.22 0.74
CA GLN A 233 -8.41 23.52 2.11
C GLN A 233 -7.76 22.32 2.80
N ARG A 234 -8.29 21.12 2.56
CA ARG A 234 -7.73 19.86 3.09
C ARG A 234 -6.31 19.63 2.57
N ILE A 235 -6.09 19.79 1.27
CA ILE A 235 -4.76 19.67 0.65
C ILE A 235 -3.78 20.71 1.24
N GLU A 236 -4.19 21.97 1.34
CA GLU A 236 -3.37 23.05 1.92
C GLU A 236 -3.01 22.76 3.39
N GLY A 237 -3.96 22.23 4.16
CA GLY A 237 -3.75 21.77 5.53
C GLY A 237 -2.68 20.69 5.63
N ILE A 238 -2.81 19.62 4.83
CA ILE A 238 -1.80 18.54 4.79
C ILE A 238 -0.42 19.09 4.40
N ILE A 239 -0.35 19.92 3.36
CA ILE A 239 0.90 20.54 2.88
C ILE A 239 1.57 21.35 4.00
N SER A 240 0.78 22.12 4.77
CA SER A 240 1.30 22.93 5.87
C SER A 240 1.97 22.10 6.97
N ARG A 241 1.60 20.82 7.11
CA ARG A 241 2.11 19.91 8.13
C ARG A 241 3.26 19.03 7.67
N LEU A 242 3.59 19.01 6.38
CA LEU A 242 4.66 18.16 5.84
C LEU A 242 6.04 18.45 6.42
N HIS A 243 6.26 19.64 7.00
CA HIS A 243 7.52 20.01 7.66
C HIS A 243 7.99 19.01 8.74
N ILE A 244 7.10 18.18 9.31
CA ILE A 244 7.48 17.08 10.22
C ILE A 244 8.48 16.11 9.54
N PHE A 245 8.27 15.85 8.25
CA PHE A 245 9.03 14.86 7.48
C PHE A 245 10.13 15.51 6.63
N LEU A 246 10.46 16.79 6.87
CA LEU A 246 11.38 17.56 6.04
C LEU A 246 12.48 18.23 6.86
N ASP A 247 13.72 18.03 6.43
CA ASP A 247 14.88 18.81 6.88
C ASP A 247 15.43 19.57 5.67
N ASN A 248 15.26 20.90 5.64
CA ASN A 248 15.65 21.72 4.50
C ASN A 248 15.14 21.16 3.16
N ASN A 249 13.85 20.80 3.11
CA ASN A 249 13.16 20.14 1.99
C ASN A 249 13.61 18.71 1.66
N VAL A 250 14.54 18.11 2.42
CA VAL A 250 14.94 16.71 2.27
C VAL A 250 14.04 15.83 3.12
N MET A 251 13.37 14.87 2.48
CA MET A 251 12.50 13.91 3.16
C MET A 251 13.27 12.99 4.11
N PHE A 252 12.73 12.81 5.32
CA PHE A 252 13.22 11.86 6.33
C PHE A 252 12.07 11.22 7.10
N GLU A 253 12.26 10.01 7.64
CA GLU A 253 11.28 9.39 8.53
C GLU A 253 11.48 9.86 9.98
N TYR A 254 10.61 10.77 10.41
CA TYR A 254 10.67 11.39 11.74
C TYR A 254 10.77 10.38 12.89
N ALA A 255 9.97 9.31 12.83
CA ALA A 255 9.84 8.38 13.94
C ALA A 255 11.03 7.40 14.10
N CYS A 256 11.89 7.23 13.09
CA CYS A 256 12.91 6.18 13.13
C CYS A 256 14.28 6.54 12.54
N GLU A 257 14.38 7.55 11.68
CA GLU A 257 15.61 7.79 10.92
C GLU A 257 16.74 8.37 11.80
N ASP A 258 16.41 9.30 12.69
CA ASP A 258 17.40 9.91 13.61
C ASP A 258 17.92 8.92 14.65
N SER A 259 17.08 7.98 15.08
CA SER A 259 17.45 6.89 15.99
C SER A 259 18.12 5.71 15.29
N GLY A 260 18.16 5.69 13.95
CA GLY A 260 18.74 4.60 13.17
C GLY A 260 18.04 3.25 13.36
N ASN A 261 16.76 3.24 13.70
CA ASN A 261 16.00 2.03 14.06
C ASN A 261 14.84 1.73 13.08
N CYS A 262 14.86 2.32 11.89
CA CYS A 262 13.86 2.02 10.85
C CYS A 262 13.88 0.53 10.48
N ASN A 263 12.74 -0.13 10.64
CA ASN A 263 12.55 -1.52 10.23
C ASN A 263 12.46 -1.64 8.70
N VAL A 264 12.27 -2.86 8.19
CA VAL A 264 12.22 -3.15 6.74
C VAL A 264 11.15 -2.30 6.04
N ASP A 265 9.93 -2.28 6.58
CA ASP A 265 8.81 -1.52 6.02
C ASP A 265 9.09 -0.01 5.99
N GLN A 266 9.54 0.54 7.12
CA GLN A 266 9.72 1.98 7.32
C GLN A 266 10.78 2.57 6.39
N ARG A 267 11.74 1.77 5.92
CA ARG A 267 12.76 2.18 4.94
C ARG A 267 12.16 2.56 3.58
N SER A 268 10.95 2.10 3.29
CA SER A 268 10.26 2.33 2.02
C SER A 268 9.29 3.52 2.04
N PHE A 269 8.92 4.06 3.21
CA PHE A 269 7.81 5.02 3.33
C PHE A 269 8.04 6.32 2.54
N LYS A 270 9.25 6.87 2.57
CA LYS A 270 9.65 8.04 1.77
C LYS A 270 9.48 7.83 0.26
N ALA A 271 9.58 6.59 -0.21
CA ALA A 271 9.35 6.24 -1.61
C ALA A 271 7.94 6.63 -2.04
N TYR A 272 6.95 6.20 -1.25
CA TYR A 272 5.55 6.40 -1.57
C TYR A 272 5.12 7.83 -1.30
N PHE A 273 5.68 8.44 -0.26
CA PHE A 273 5.47 9.86 0.03
C PHE A 273 5.91 10.74 -1.15
N ALA A 274 7.09 10.49 -1.74
CA ALA A 274 7.53 11.18 -2.95
C ALA A 274 6.61 10.94 -4.15
N ARG A 275 6.27 9.68 -4.44
CA ARG A 275 5.37 9.34 -5.56
C ARG A 275 4.01 10.02 -5.45
N TRP A 276 3.39 9.96 -4.27
CA TRP A 276 2.06 10.54 -4.03
C TRP A 276 2.08 12.06 -3.98
N MET A 277 3.19 12.66 -3.56
CA MET A 277 3.42 14.10 -3.69
C MET A 277 3.49 14.54 -5.16
N ALA A 278 4.19 13.79 -6.02
CA ALA A 278 4.21 14.06 -7.46
C ALA A 278 2.82 13.90 -8.11
N ALA A 279 2.11 12.81 -7.79
CA ALA A 279 0.74 12.59 -8.29
C ALA A 279 -0.24 13.70 -7.84
N THR A 280 -0.03 14.26 -6.65
CA THR A 280 -0.80 15.40 -6.14
C THR A 280 -0.63 16.64 -7.02
N ILE A 281 0.58 16.93 -7.49
CA ILE A 281 0.84 18.06 -8.39
C ILE A 281 0.01 17.96 -9.67
N VAL A 282 -0.15 16.75 -10.22
CA VAL A 282 -0.95 16.54 -11.45
C VAL A 282 -2.43 16.81 -11.20
N ARG A 283 -2.99 16.28 -10.11
CA ARG A 283 -4.44 16.37 -9.83
C ARG A 283 -4.85 17.70 -9.21
N ALA A 284 -3.93 18.36 -8.52
CA ALA A 284 -4.12 19.67 -7.89
C ALA A 284 -2.95 20.62 -8.23
N PRO A 285 -2.89 21.19 -9.45
CA PRO A 285 -1.73 21.95 -9.94
C PRO A 285 -1.32 23.16 -9.10
N PHE A 286 -2.24 23.75 -8.33
CA PHE A 286 -1.93 24.86 -7.41
C PHE A 286 -0.91 24.48 -6.32
N THR A 287 -0.73 23.18 -6.06
CA THR A 287 0.22 22.67 -5.06
C THR A 287 1.67 22.63 -5.56
N ARG A 288 1.89 22.81 -6.87
CA ARG A 288 3.20 22.63 -7.51
C ARG A 288 4.29 23.47 -6.86
N GLU A 289 4.02 24.74 -6.57
CA GLU A 289 5.01 25.65 -5.97
C GLU A 289 5.46 25.20 -4.57
N ALA A 290 4.58 24.53 -3.82
CA ALA A 290 4.89 24.02 -2.49
C ALA A 290 5.58 22.64 -2.54
N LEU A 291 5.15 21.76 -3.44
CA LEU A 291 5.56 20.35 -3.44
C LEU A 291 6.78 20.07 -4.33
N LYS A 292 6.90 20.72 -5.48
CA LYS A 292 8.01 20.45 -6.43
C LYS A 292 9.39 20.72 -5.83
N PRO A 293 9.63 21.82 -5.06
CA PRO A 293 10.93 22.04 -4.43
C PRO A 293 11.34 20.95 -3.43
N ILE A 294 10.37 20.32 -2.77
CA ILE A 294 10.60 19.19 -1.85
C ILE A 294 11.11 17.97 -2.63
N LEU A 295 10.44 17.63 -3.73
CA LEU A 295 10.84 16.53 -4.61
C LEU A 295 12.24 16.74 -5.20
N GLU A 296 12.54 17.96 -5.64
CA GLU A 296 13.85 18.29 -6.25
C GLU A 296 14.98 18.23 -5.23
N ALA A 297 14.81 18.85 -4.06
CA ALA A 297 15.82 18.84 -3.00
C ALA A 297 16.06 17.40 -2.49
N SER A 298 14.99 16.64 -2.28
CA SER A 298 15.08 15.24 -1.85
C SER A 298 15.74 14.36 -2.88
N ALA A 299 15.46 14.52 -4.18
CA ALA A 299 16.11 13.75 -5.24
C ALA A 299 17.61 14.04 -5.33
N GLN A 300 18.02 15.31 -5.22
CA GLN A 300 19.43 15.67 -5.20
C GLN A 300 20.16 15.06 -4.00
N ALA A 301 19.55 15.12 -2.81
CA ALA A 301 20.10 14.55 -1.60
C ALA A 301 20.18 13.01 -1.67
N ALA A 302 19.12 12.36 -2.15
CA ALA A 302 19.06 10.91 -2.34
C ALA A 302 20.12 10.43 -3.33
N ALA A 303 20.24 11.08 -4.49
CA ALA A 303 21.25 10.74 -5.49
C ALA A 303 22.68 10.84 -4.95
N ALA A 304 22.96 11.80 -4.08
CA ALA A 304 24.28 11.93 -3.46
C ALA A 304 24.65 10.74 -2.56
N THR A 305 23.67 10.02 -2.02
CA THR A 305 23.92 8.80 -1.23
C THR A 305 24.26 7.57 -2.07
N CYS A 306 24.03 7.61 -3.39
CA CYS A 306 24.25 6.49 -4.31
C CYS A 306 25.71 6.33 -4.69
N THR A 307 26.55 6.04 -3.69
CA THR A 307 28.01 5.90 -3.85
C THR A 307 28.55 4.62 -3.21
N GLY A 308 27.68 3.79 -2.64
CA GLY A 308 28.04 2.58 -1.91
C GLY A 308 28.18 1.33 -2.77
N GLY A 309 28.63 0.24 -2.15
CA GLY A 309 28.72 -1.07 -2.79
C GLY A 309 29.92 -1.27 -3.70
N ASN A 310 30.09 -2.51 -4.18
CA ASN A 310 31.20 -2.88 -5.06
C ASN A 310 31.11 -2.25 -6.46
N ASP A 311 29.90 -1.88 -6.89
CA ASP A 311 29.62 -1.23 -8.16
C ASP A 311 29.49 0.30 -8.03
N GLY A 312 29.61 0.85 -6.82
CA GLY A 312 29.54 2.28 -6.53
C GLY A 312 28.14 2.89 -6.69
N ASN A 313 27.08 2.07 -6.81
CA ASN A 313 25.72 2.53 -7.13
C ASN A 313 24.68 2.17 -6.06
N GLN A 314 25.09 1.65 -4.91
CA GLN A 314 24.17 1.42 -3.79
C GLN A 314 23.84 2.75 -3.11
N CYS A 315 22.55 2.96 -2.86
CA CYS A 315 22.03 4.20 -2.29
C CYS A 315 21.70 4.03 -0.81
N GLY A 316 22.02 5.07 -0.04
CA GLY A 316 21.77 5.14 1.39
C GLY A 316 20.32 5.49 1.72
N LEU A 317 19.93 5.25 2.97
CA LEU A 317 18.60 5.57 3.47
C LEU A 317 18.51 7.03 3.97
N ASN A 318 19.52 7.49 4.68
CA ASN A 318 19.58 8.83 5.25
C ASN A 318 20.12 9.85 4.24
N TRP A 319 19.20 10.42 3.46
CA TRP A 319 19.48 11.39 2.40
C TRP A 319 20.10 12.69 2.92
N ARG A 320 19.86 13.06 4.19
CA ARG A 320 20.37 14.29 4.80
C ARG A 320 21.90 14.26 4.95
N THR A 321 22.49 13.07 5.13
CA THR A 321 23.95 12.91 5.19
C THR A 321 24.62 13.13 3.84
N ARG A 322 23.88 12.93 2.73
CA ARG A 322 24.42 12.96 1.36
C ARG A 322 25.59 11.99 1.13
N THR A 323 25.70 10.96 1.97
CA THR A 323 26.73 9.93 1.90
C THR A 323 26.08 8.57 2.06
N PHE A 324 26.68 7.52 1.50
CA PHE A 324 26.20 6.16 1.73
C PHE A 324 26.37 5.78 3.20
N ASP A 325 25.28 5.39 3.85
CA ASP A 325 25.21 5.07 5.28
C ASP A 325 25.22 3.56 5.57
N GLY A 326 25.33 2.72 4.54
CA GLY A 326 25.31 1.26 4.66
C GLY A 326 23.90 0.65 4.71
N GLU A 327 22.86 1.48 4.80
CA GLU A 327 21.47 1.05 4.83
C GLU A 327 20.82 1.30 3.47
N MET A 328 20.15 0.30 2.92
CA MET A 328 19.57 0.38 1.58
C MET A 328 18.05 0.35 1.62
N GLY A 329 17.43 0.98 0.62
CA GLY A 329 15.99 0.98 0.42
C GLY A 329 15.61 1.30 -1.02
N MET A 330 14.36 1.04 -1.37
CA MET A 330 13.82 1.29 -2.73
C MET A 330 13.50 2.76 -3.02
N ALA A 331 13.56 3.63 -2.01
CA ALA A 331 13.01 4.97 -2.07
C ALA A 331 13.69 5.93 -3.06
N VAL A 332 14.97 5.70 -3.39
CA VAL A 332 15.71 6.61 -4.27
C VAL A 332 15.18 6.63 -5.70
N LEU A 333 14.78 5.47 -6.24
CA LEU A 333 14.18 5.43 -7.58
C LEU A 333 12.91 6.29 -7.64
N GLU A 334 12.04 6.15 -6.64
CA GLU A 334 10.74 6.81 -6.59
C GLU A 334 10.88 8.34 -6.53
N VAL A 335 11.79 8.88 -5.71
CA VAL A 335 11.99 10.34 -5.64
C VAL A 335 12.67 10.90 -6.90
N ILE A 336 13.57 10.14 -7.53
CA ILE A 336 14.20 10.55 -8.80
C ILE A 336 13.16 10.58 -9.91
N GLN A 337 12.41 9.50 -10.12
CA GLN A 337 11.42 9.42 -11.21
C GLN A 337 10.24 10.35 -10.99
N SER A 338 9.85 10.62 -9.74
CA SER A 338 8.83 11.62 -9.39
C SER A 338 9.14 13.03 -9.91
N ASN A 339 10.42 13.32 -10.19
CA ASN A 339 10.80 14.60 -10.79
C ASN A 339 10.51 14.69 -12.30
N LEU A 340 10.18 13.58 -12.96
CA LEU A 340 9.82 13.51 -14.37
C LEU A 340 8.33 13.81 -14.63
N ILE A 341 7.58 14.17 -13.58
CA ILE A 341 6.13 14.42 -13.65
C ILE A 341 5.71 15.52 -14.65
N ASP A 342 6.61 16.47 -14.95
CA ASP A 342 6.35 17.54 -15.92
C ASP A 342 6.60 17.11 -17.38
N TYR A 343 7.13 15.90 -17.62
CA TYR A 343 7.55 15.41 -18.95
C TYR A 343 6.62 14.33 -19.54
N VAL A 344 5.49 14.07 -18.89
CA VAL A 344 4.50 13.06 -19.29
C VAL A 344 3.10 13.67 -19.38
N GLU A 345 2.20 13.04 -20.13
CA GLU A 345 0.86 13.58 -20.42
C GLU A 345 -0.10 13.59 -19.21
N GLY A 346 0.28 12.95 -18.11
CA GLY A 346 -0.56 12.68 -16.96
C GLY A 346 -1.38 11.38 -17.10
N PRO A 347 -1.99 10.91 -15.99
CA PRO A 347 -2.71 9.65 -16.00
C PRO A 347 -4.10 9.75 -16.64
N VAL A 348 -4.45 8.72 -17.40
CA VAL A 348 -5.67 8.60 -18.23
C VAL A 348 -6.92 8.31 -17.40
N THR A 349 -8.08 8.41 -18.03
CA THR A 349 -9.39 8.00 -17.47
C THR A 349 -9.99 6.88 -18.31
N ALA A 350 -11.18 6.40 -17.99
CA ALA A 350 -11.88 5.36 -18.74
C ALA A 350 -12.14 5.75 -20.20
N ASP A 351 -12.22 7.04 -20.53
CA ASP A 351 -12.50 7.51 -21.91
C ASP A 351 -11.33 7.26 -22.87
N ASN A 352 -10.10 7.23 -22.34
CA ASN A 352 -8.88 7.13 -23.14
C ASN A 352 -7.86 6.12 -22.57
N GLY A 353 -8.22 5.37 -21.54
CA GLY A 353 -7.50 4.22 -21.01
C GLY A 353 -7.76 2.95 -21.81
N ILE A 354 -6.90 1.96 -21.62
CA ILE A 354 -6.98 0.67 -22.35
C ILE A 354 -7.42 -0.49 -21.46
N SER A 355 -7.45 -0.33 -20.14
CA SER A 355 -7.80 -1.40 -19.21
C SER A 355 -9.32 -1.49 -19.02
N GLU A 356 -9.89 -2.66 -19.29
CA GLU A 356 -11.33 -2.91 -19.15
C GLU A 356 -11.74 -3.03 -17.68
N GLY A 357 -12.94 -2.59 -17.31
CA GLY A 357 -13.45 -2.71 -15.94
C GLY A 357 -14.42 -3.87 -15.77
N ASP A 358 -14.63 -4.28 -14.53
CA ASP A 358 -15.75 -5.12 -14.10
C ASP A 358 -16.28 -4.58 -12.75
N PRO A 359 -17.41 -3.83 -12.76
CA PRO A 359 -18.01 -3.31 -11.54
C PRO A 359 -18.45 -4.38 -10.54
N HIS A 360 -18.60 -5.64 -10.98
CA HIS A 360 -18.97 -6.78 -10.15
C HIS A 360 -17.78 -7.60 -9.67
N ALA A 361 -16.55 -7.25 -10.07
CA ALA A 361 -15.34 -7.91 -9.60
C ALA A 361 -15.31 -7.94 -8.06
N GLY A 362 -14.82 -9.02 -7.47
CA GLY A 362 -14.71 -9.20 -6.02
C GLY A 362 -16.03 -9.36 -5.26
N THR A 363 -17.20 -9.10 -5.85
CA THR A 363 -18.51 -9.22 -5.15
C THR A 363 -18.93 -10.66 -4.88
N HIS A 364 -18.30 -11.63 -5.54
CA HIS A 364 -18.53 -13.07 -5.38
C HIS A 364 -17.34 -13.82 -4.77
N SER A 365 -16.30 -13.12 -4.31
CA SER A 365 -15.12 -13.80 -3.75
C SER A 365 -15.53 -14.59 -2.49
N PRO A 366 -15.26 -15.90 -2.45
CA PRO A 366 -15.62 -16.79 -1.35
C PRO A 366 -14.67 -16.67 -0.14
N VAL A 367 -13.85 -15.62 -0.04
CA VAL A 367 -12.83 -15.43 1.02
C VAL A 367 -12.99 -14.08 1.75
N GLY A 368 -13.97 -14.02 2.63
CA GLY A 368 -14.16 -13.00 3.67
C GLY A 368 -13.84 -13.52 5.08
N PRO A 369 -13.94 -12.66 6.12
CA PRO A 369 -13.68 -13.03 7.51
C PRO A 369 -14.52 -14.23 8.01
N ALA A 370 -15.70 -14.42 7.43
CA ALA A 370 -16.60 -15.53 7.75
C ALA A 370 -16.24 -16.86 7.06
N ASP A 371 -15.37 -16.85 6.05
CA ASP A 371 -15.15 -18.01 5.18
C ASP A 371 -14.15 -19.05 5.72
N LEU A 372 -13.46 -18.73 6.82
CA LEU A 372 -12.70 -19.70 7.61
C LEU A 372 -13.62 -20.62 8.44
N HIS A 373 -14.93 -20.34 8.47
CA HIS A 373 -15.94 -21.08 9.24
C HIS A 373 -17.03 -21.72 8.36
N LYS A 374 -16.82 -21.88 7.05
CA LYS A 374 -17.85 -22.43 6.15
C LYS A 374 -18.33 -23.83 6.50
N ASN A 375 -17.55 -24.61 7.26
CA ASN A 375 -18.02 -25.87 7.81
C ASN A 375 -18.03 -25.80 9.34
N PRO A 376 -19.20 -26.01 10.00
CA PRO A 376 -19.21 -26.30 11.42
C PRO A 376 -18.32 -27.51 11.67
N VAL A 377 -17.35 -27.38 12.59
CA VAL A 377 -16.44 -28.48 12.94
C VAL A 377 -17.27 -29.72 13.27
N THR A 378 -17.12 -30.75 12.45
CA THR A 378 -17.89 -31.97 12.57
C THR A 378 -17.50 -32.71 13.85
N THR A 379 -18.38 -33.56 14.36
CA THR A 379 -18.04 -34.44 15.50
C THR A 379 -16.80 -35.29 15.20
N ALA A 380 -16.62 -35.70 13.93
CA ALA A 380 -15.45 -36.47 13.50
C ALA A 380 -14.15 -35.65 13.61
N GLU A 381 -14.15 -34.40 13.16
CA GLU A 381 -12.97 -33.51 13.27
C GLU A 381 -12.66 -33.16 14.72
N ARG A 382 -13.68 -32.94 15.56
CA ARG A 382 -13.48 -32.76 17.01
C ARG A 382 -12.84 -33.98 17.65
N VAL A 383 -13.34 -35.18 17.35
CA VAL A 383 -12.78 -36.44 17.86
C VAL A 383 -11.35 -36.64 17.35
N GLY A 384 -11.08 -36.35 16.08
CA GLY A 384 -9.74 -36.41 15.50
C GLY A 384 -8.75 -35.45 16.16
N ALA A 385 -9.17 -34.21 16.41
CA ALA A 385 -8.36 -33.21 17.10
C ALA A 385 -8.06 -33.60 18.55
N TRP A 386 -9.06 -34.11 19.28
CA TRP A 386 -8.88 -34.64 20.64
C TRP A 386 -7.93 -35.83 20.67
N ALA A 387 -8.09 -36.78 19.74
CA ALA A 387 -7.22 -37.96 19.64
C ALA A 387 -5.76 -37.55 19.36
N MET A 388 -5.53 -36.63 18.42
CA MET A 388 -4.19 -36.10 18.14
C MET A 388 -3.59 -35.38 19.35
N THR A 389 -4.38 -34.56 20.04
CA THR A 389 -3.93 -33.82 21.24
C THR A 389 -3.53 -34.78 22.36
N ILE A 390 -4.33 -35.81 22.61
CA ILE A 390 -4.02 -36.85 23.61
C ILE A 390 -2.78 -37.64 23.21
N CYS A 391 -2.65 -38.06 21.96
CA CYS A 391 -1.44 -38.73 21.48
C CYS A 391 -0.20 -37.86 21.69
N PHE A 392 -0.27 -36.58 21.36
CA PHE A 392 0.84 -35.66 21.55
C PHE A 392 1.19 -35.49 23.04
N ALA A 393 0.18 -35.33 23.90
CA ALA A 393 0.37 -35.26 25.35
C ALA A 393 1.01 -36.54 25.90
N VAL A 394 0.56 -37.72 25.45
CA VAL A 394 1.13 -39.02 25.86
C VAL A 394 2.58 -39.15 25.40
N VAL A 395 2.92 -38.72 24.17
CA VAL A 395 4.30 -38.73 23.68
C VAL A 395 5.19 -37.79 24.49
N VAL A 396 4.73 -36.56 24.76
CA VAL A 396 5.49 -35.57 25.52
C VAL A 396 5.68 -36.01 26.98
N ILE A 397 4.60 -36.44 27.64
CA ILE A 397 4.66 -36.90 29.04
C ILE A 397 5.44 -38.21 29.14
N GLY A 398 5.21 -39.16 28.24
CA GLY A 398 5.94 -40.43 28.19
C GLY A 398 7.44 -40.23 27.92
N GLY A 399 7.79 -39.32 26.99
CA GLY A 399 9.17 -38.91 26.75
C GLY A 399 9.81 -38.25 27.97
N ALA A 400 9.08 -37.39 28.67
CA ALA A 400 9.56 -36.76 29.91
C ALA A 400 9.78 -37.79 31.03
N ILE A 401 8.88 -38.77 31.19
CA ILE A 401 9.04 -39.85 32.18
C ILE A 401 10.23 -40.75 31.82
N TRP A 402 10.39 -41.10 30.53
CA TRP A 402 11.53 -41.90 30.07
C TRP A 402 12.88 -41.21 30.27
N LEU A 403 12.93 -39.87 30.26
CA LEU A 403 14.15 -39.12 30.56
C LEU A 403 14.49 -39.06 32.06
N VAL A 404 13.52 -39.34 32.93
CA VAL A 404 13.66 -39.25 34.40
C VAL A 404 13.90 -40.63 35.04
N VAL A 405 13.54 -41.71 34.35
CA VAL A 405 13.80 -43.12 34.73
C VAL A 405 15.05 -43.62 34.02
#